data_AF-A0A4Q3TFH8-F1
#
_entry.id   AF-A0A4Q3TFH8-F1
#
_cell.length_a   1.000
_cell.length_b   1.000
_cell.length_c   1.000
_cell.angle_alpha   90.00
_cell.angle_beta   90.00
_cell.angle_gamma   90.00
#
_symmetry.space_group_name_H-M   'P 1'
#
loop_
_entity.id
_entity.type
_entity.pdbx_description
1 polymer ?
#
loop_
_entity_poly.entity_id
_entity_poly.type
_entity_poly.pdbx_seq_one_letter_code
_entity_poly.pdbx_strand_id
1 'polypeptide(L)' 'MRALDMPAPFIVTRTAQGRFVLTADVTLPEDAGEAVGLAAVIESFDGTIAYWALAHPSDKPDFHHPDSFALDLT' A
#
# COMPACT_ATOMS: atom_id res chain seq x y z
N MET A 1 -6.47 -5.49 13.36
CA MET A 1 -5.15 -5.60 12.71
C MET A 1 -4.09 -5.70 13.81
N ARG A 2 -3.19 -6.69 13.75
CA ARG A 2 -2.05 -6.85 14.68
C ARG A 2 -0.81 -6.26 14.01
N ALA A 3 0.10 -5.68 14.78
CA ALA A 3 1.42 -5.34 14.25
C ALA A 3 2.18 -6.62 13.90
N LEU A 4 2.69 -6.68 12.66
CA LEU A 4 3.59 -7.72 12.21
C LEU A 4 5.03 -7.28 12.49
N ASP A 5 5.85 -8.19 13.00
CA ASP A 5 7.28 -7.95 13.15
C ASP A 5 7.94 -8.17 11.78
N MET A 6 8.28 -7.08 11.10
CA MET A 6 8.86 -7.10 9.76
C MET A 6 10.04 -6.12 9.68
N PRO A 7 11.09 -6.43 8.91
CA PRO A 7 12.17 -5.49 8.70
C PRO A 7 11.66 -4.23 7.98
N ALA A 8 12.37 -3.12 8.16
CA ALA A 8 12.08 -1.91 7.40
C ALA A 8 12.22 -2.20 5.89
N PRO A 9 11.30 -1.67 5.06
CA PRO A 9 11.37 -1.88 3.61
C PRO A 9 12.56 -1.12 3.02
N PHE A 10 13.11 -1.65 1.93
CA PHE A 10 14.07 -0.90 1.12
C PHE A 10 13.30 0.01 0.16
N ILE A 11 13.52 1.32 0.26
CA ILE A 11 12.78 2.31 -0.52
C ILE A 11 13.73 3.07 -1.43
N VAL A 12 13.38 3.13 -2.72
CA VAL A 12 14.05 3.98 -3.71
C VAL A 12 13.05 4.97 -4.27
N THR A 13 13.41 6.25 -4.24
CA THR A 13 12.64 7.30 -4.91
C THR A 13 13.39 7.78 -6.14
N ARG A 14 12.64 8.13 -7.19
CA ARG A 14 13.16 8.75 -8.41
C ARG A 14 12.25 9.89 -8.78
N THR A 15 12.85 11.03 -9.12
CA THR A 15 12.14 12.23 -9.54
C THR A 15 12.53 12.59 -10.96
N ALA A 16 11.53 12.99 -11.74
CA ALA A 16 11.67 13.59 -13.05
C ALA A 16 10.65 14.73 -13.17
N GLN A 17 10.74 15.54 -14.23
CA GLN A 17 9.78 16.61 -14.47
C GLN A 17 8.35 16.05 -14.48
N GLY A 18 7.51 16.53 -13.54
CA GLY A 18 6.11 16.10 -13.40
C GLY A 18 5.91 14.66 -12.91
N ARG A 19 6.96 13.94 -12.49
CA ARG A 19 6.85 12.54 -12.06
C ARG A 19 7.64 12.26 -10.79
N PHE A 20 6.96 11.66 -9.83
CA PHE A 20 7.57 11.04 -8.66
C PHE A 20 7.33 9.53 -8.74
N VAL A 21 8.37 8.73 -8.52
CA VAL A 21 8.27 7.27 -8.46
C VAL A 21 8.86 6.83 -7.13
N LEU A 22 8.09 6.04 -6.39
CA LEU A 22 8.55 5.31 -5.22
C LEU A 22 8.49 3.82 -5.54
N THR A 23 9.59 3.12 -5.31
CA THR A 23 9.66 1.66 -5.34
C THR A 23 10.02 1.20 -3.93
N ALA A 24 9.29 0.24 -3.41
CA ALA A 24 9.55 -0.35 -2.11
C ALA A 24 9.67 -1.87 -2.26
N ASP A 25 10.76 -2.42 -1.76
CA ASP A 25 10.94 -3.86 -1.60
C ASP A 25 10.59 -4.19 -0.14
N VAL A 26 9.60 -5.06 0.04
CA VAL A 26 9.05 -5.44 1.34
C VAL A 26 9.27 -6.93 1.56
N THR A 27 9.92 -7.29 2.66
CA THR A 27 10.00 -8.68 3.11
C THR A 27 8.82 -8.98 4.01
N LEU A 28 8.00 -9.96 3.63
CA LEU A 28 6.88 -10.42 4.44
C LEU A 28 7.39 -11.37 5.55
N PRO A 29 6.81 -11.31 6.76
CA PRO A 29 7.12 -12.28 7.82
C PRO A 29 6.53 -13.66 7.49
N GLU A 30 7.07 -14.71 8.14
CA GLU A 30 6.59 -16.09 7.93
C GLU A 30 5.13 -16.31 8.35
N ASP A 31 4.62 -15.49 9.27
CA ASP A 31 3.22 -15.52 9.73
C ASP A 31 2.32 -14.54 8.97
N ALA A 32 2.76 -14.04 7.81
CA ALA A 32 1.90 -13.26 6.92
C ALA A 32 0.70 -14.11 6.44
N GLY A 33 -0.44 -13.45 6.28
CA GLY A 33 -1.63 -14.10 5.73
C GLY A 33 -1.48 -14.48 4.25
N GLU A 34 -2.45 -15.23 3.74
CA GLU A 34 -2.48 -15.73 2.35
C GLU A 34 -2.78 -14.63 1.31
N ALA A 35 -3.15 -13.43 1.76
CA ALA A 35 -3.45 -12.31 0.87
C ALA A 35 -2.92 -10.98 1.41
N VAL A 36 -2.59 -10.07 0.49
CA VAL A 36 -2.08 -8.73 0.77
C VAL A 36 -2.96 -7.66 0.14
N GLY A 37 -3.26 -6.62 0.93
CA GLY A 37 -3.74 -5.35 0.42
C GLY A 37 -2.57 -4.40 0.22
N LEU A 38 -2.48 -3.77 -0.95
CA LEU A 38 -1.59 -2.63 -1.19
C LEU A 38 -2.44 -1.38 -1.40
N ALA A 39 -2.14 -0.34 -0.62
CA ALA A 39 -2.79 0.95 -0.71
C ALA A 39 -1.74 2.08 -0.69
N ALA A 40 -2.11 3.21 -1.27
CA ALA A 40 -1.32 4.44 -1.24
C ALA A 40 -2.22 5.64 -0.96
N VAL A 41 -1.75 6.53 -0.09
CA VAL A 41 -2.38 7.82 0.19
C VAL A 41 -1.41 8.90 -0.27
N ILE A 42 -1.86 9.75 -1.18
CA ILE A 42 -1.03 10.79 -1.79
C ILE A 42 -1.68 12.14 -1.51
N GLU A 43 -0.96 13.01 -0.82
CA GLU A 43 -1.34 14.40 -0.62
C GLU A 43 -0.63 15.28 -1.66
N SER A 44 -1.41 16.04 -2.42
CA SER A 44 -0.91 17.04 -3.35
C SER A 44 -0.61 18.36 -2.63
N PHE A 45 0.22 19.22 -3.21
CA PHE A 45 0.60 20.51 -2.60
C PHE A 45 -0.57 21.47 -2.38
N ASP A 46 -1.69 21.26 -3.06
CA ASP A 46 -2.94 22.02 -2.87
C ASP A 46 -3.82 21.46 -1.74
N GLY A 47 -3.36 20.42 -1.04
CA GLY A 47 -4.10 19.74 0.04
C GLY A 47 -5.07 18.66 -0.46
N THR A 48 -5.15 18.40 -1.77
CA THR A 48 -5.98 17.31 -2.29
C THR A 48 -5.38 15.96 -1.89
N ILE A 49 -6.20 15.09 -1.32
CA ILE A 49 -5.81 13.71 -0.96
C ILE A 49 -6.40 12.74 -1.96
N ALA A 50 -5.54 11.92 -2.58
CA ALA A 50 -5.93 10.80 -3.42
C ALA A 50 -5.67 9.48 -2.66
N TYR A 51 -6.66 8.59 -2.72
CA TYR A 51 -6.61 7.26 -2.13
C TYR A 51 -6.58 6.22 -3.23
N TRP A 52 -5.60 5.32 -3.17
CA TRP A 52 -5.43 4.23 -4.11
C TRP A 52 -5.34 2.92 -3.34
N ALA A 53 -5.92 1.86 -3.88
CA ALA A 53 -5.77 0.50 -3.39
C ALA A 53 -5.87 -0.49 -4.56
N LEU A 54 -5.39 -1.72 -4.37
CA LEU A 54 -5.60 -2.81 -5.33
C LEU A 54 -7.09 -3.08 -5.56
N ALA A 55 -7.90 -2.98 -4.50
CA ALA A 55 -9.34 -3.08 -4.54
C ALA A 55 -9.99 -2.05 -3.60
N HIS A 56 -11.10 -1.45 -4.06
CA HIS A 56 -11.97 -0.58 -3.27
C HIS A 56 -13.35 -1.25 -3.12
N PRO A 57 -13.62 -1.95 -2.01
CA PRO A 57 -14.89 -2.67 -1.83
C PRO A 57 -16.09 -1.75 -1.56
N SER A 58 -15.87 -0.47 -1.31
CA SER A 58 -16.93 0.53 -1.13
C SER A 58 -16.50 1.91 -1.64
N ASP A 59 -17.46 2.83 -1.76
CA ASP A 59 -17.22 4.22 -2.17
C ASP A 59 -16.27 4.97 -1.22
N LYS A 60 -16.29 4.62 0.07
CA LYS A 60 -15.38 5.20 1.06
C LYS A 60 -14.11 4.34 1.15
N PRO A 61 -12.91 4.94 1.16
CA PRO A 61 -11.68 4.18 1.35
C PRO A 61 -11.67 3.54 2.74
N ASP A 62 -11.67 2.20 2.76
CA ASP A 62 -11.40 1.37 3.94
C ASP A 62 -10.34 0.32 3.59
N PHE A 63 -9.09 0.63 3.91
CA PHE A 63 -7.96 -0.26 3.66
C PHE A 63 -7.92 -1.48 4.59
N HIS A 64 -8.73 -1.48 5.65
CA HIS A 64 -8.80 -2.58 6.61
C HIS A 64 -9.92 -3.56 6.28
N HIS A 65 -10.79 -3.23 5.30
CA HIS A 65 -11.81 -4.15 4.83
C HIS A 65 -11.15 -5.42 4.28
N PRO A 66 -11.60 -6.63 4.65
CA PRO A 66 -11.00 -7.88 4.17
C PRO A 66 -10.90 -7.97 2.65
N ASP A 67 -11.93 -7.54 1.94
CA ASP A 67 -11.97 -7.53 0.47
C ASP A 67 -10.97 -6.54 -0.18
N SER A 68 -10.30 -5.67 0.59
CA SER A 68 -9.20 -4.84 0.10
C SER A 68 -7.89 -5.62 -0.08
N PHE A 69 -7.79 -6.84 0.47
CA PHE A 69 -6.63 -7.74 0.36
C PHE A 69 -6.72 -8.59 -0.90
N ALA A 70 -6.54 -7.94 -2.05
CA ALA A 70 -6.83 -8.54 -3.36
C ALA A 70 -5.65 -9.28 -4.01
N LEU A 71 -4.44 -9.18 -3.47
CA LEU A 71 -3.29 -9.94 -3.98
C LEU A 71 -3.17 -11.26 -3.24
N ASP A 72 -3.43 -12.37 -3.93
CA ASP A 72 -3.20 -13.74 -3.45
C ASP A 72 -1.69 -14.05 -3.44
N LEU A 73 -1.21 -14.66 -2.35
CA LEU A 73 0.19 -15.06 -2.14
C LEU A 73 0.40 -16.59 -2.13
N THR A 74 -0.63 -17.37 -2.43
CA THR A 74 -0.56 -18.85 -2.49
C THR A 74 0.12 -19.39 -3.74
#